data_AF-A0A0D0M374-F1
#
_entry.id   AF-A0A0D0M374-F1
#
_cell.length_a   1.000
_cell.length_b   1.000
_cell.length_c   1.000
_cell.angle_alpha   90.00
_cell.angle_beta   90.00
_cell.angle_gamma   90.00
#
_symmetry.space_group_name_H-M   'P 1'
#
loop_
_entity.id
_entity.type
_entity.pdbx_description
1 polymer ?
#
loop_
_entity_poly.entity_id
_entity_poly.type
_entity_poly.pdbx_seq_one_letter_code
_entity_poly.pdbx_strand_id
1 'polypeptide(L)'
;MFIHLIVIGWLYVAVMMAVAEATATTGTVLGAIFTFLLYGLAPVALVVYLMGTPGRRRAIKQREADAQEAARRAAAEAAAKVPEDSGLPDQRGEAPADAVAPVRKET
;
A
#
# COMPACT_ATOMS: atom_id res chain seq x y z
N MET A 1 -1.55 -2.91 -17.67
CA MET A 1 -1.48 -3.68 -18.92
C MET A 1 -0.43 -3.14 -19.89
N PHE A 2 -0.43 -1.85 -20.26
CA PHE A 2 0.58 -1.26 -21.18
C PHE A 2 2.05 -1.40 -20.76
N ILE A 3 2.37 -1.27 -19.46
CA ILE A 3 3.75 -1.42 -18.95
C ILE A 3 4.34 -2.80 -19.29
N HIS A 4 3.52 -3.85 -19.31
CA HIS A 4 4.00 -5.20 -19.61
C HIS A 4 4.40 -5.33 -21.08
N LEU A 5 3.67 -4.69 -21.99
CA LEU A 5 4.04 -4.65 -23.42
C LEU A 5 5.35 -3.88 -23.64
N ILE A 6 5.55 -2.77 -22.92
CA ILE A 6 6.79 -1.98 -23.00
C ILE A 6 7.98 -2.80 -22.49
N VAL A 7 7.84 -3.48 -21.36
CA VAL A 7 8.90 -4.32 -20.79
C VAL A 7 9.23 -5.50 -21.71
N ILE A 8 8.21 -6.20 -22.22
CA ILE A 8 8.40 -7.34 -23.13
C ILE A 8 9.04 -6.88 -24.45
N GLY A 9 8.57 -5.74 -25.00
CA GLY A 9 9.15 -5.15 -26.21
C GLY A 9 10.61 -4.73 -26.02
N TRP A 10 10.95 -4.08 -24.91
CA TRP A 10 12.33 -3.70 -24.59
C TRP A 10 13.23 -4.93 -24.45
N LEU A 11 12.78 -5.96 -23.71
CA LEU A 11 13.56 -7.19 -23.55
C LEU A 11 13.78 -7.89 -24.88
N TYR A 12 12.80 -7.89 -25.79
CA TYR A 12 13.00 -8.42 -27.14
C TYR A 12 14.12 -7.69 -27.89
N VAL A 13 14.13 -6.34 -27.87
CA VAL A 13 15.18 -5.54 -28.51
C VAL A 13 16.55 -5.82 -27.88
N ALA A 14 16.62 -5.87 -26.54
CA ALA A 14 17.87 -6.16 -25.83
C ALA A 14 18.40 -7.57 -26.15
N VAL A 15 17.51 -8.58 -26.24
CA VAL A 15 17.86 -9.94 -26.68
C VAL A 15 18.36 -9.92 -28.11
N MET A 16 17.68 -9.22 -29.03
CA MET A 16 18.12 -9.14 -30.43
C MET A 16 19.48 -8.43 -30.57
N MET A 17 19.76 -7.41 -29.77
CA MET A 17 21.08 -6.77 -29.72
C MET A 17 22.17 -7.73 -29.20
N ALA A 18 21.87 -8.50 -28.15
CA ALA A 18 22.80 -9.50 -27.64
C ALA A 18 23.06 -10.63 -28.66
N VAL A 19 22.04 -11.08 -29.40
CA VAL A 19 22.19 -12.07 -30.47
C VAL A 19 23.06 -11.51 -31.61
N ALA A 20 22.87 -10.25 -31.99
CA ALA A 20 23.72 -9.59 -32.98
C ALA A 20 25.20 -9.57 -32.52
N GLU A 21 25.44 -9.30 -31.24
CA GLU A 21 26.78 -9.32 -30.66
C GLU A 21 27.36 -10.74 -30.54
N ALA A 22 26.54 -11.76 -30.29
CA ALA A 22 27.00 -13.15 -30.24
C ALA A 22 27.33 -13.73 -31.63
N THR A 23 26.72 -13.21 -32.69
CA THR A 23 26.87 -13.69 -34.07
C THR A 23 27.84 -12.86 -34.91
N ALA A 24 28.31 -11.72 -34.39
CA ALA A 24 29.31 -10.88 -35.04
C ALA A 24 30.70 -11.54 -35.05
N THR A 25 31.47 -11.31 -36.12
CA THR A 25 32.83 -11.88 -36.31
C THR A 25 33.83 -11.45 -35.24
N THR A 26 33.66 -10.27 -34.66
CA THR A 26 34.46 -9.75 -33.53
C THR A 26 33.76 -9.90 -32.19
N GLY A 27 32.53 -10.41 -32.18
CA GLY A 27 31.69 -10.54 -31.01
C GLY A 27 31.97 -11.82 -30.23
N THR A 28 31.49 -11.87 -28.98
CA THR A 28 31.60 -13.05 -28.13
C THR A 28 30.28 -13.34 -27.42
N VAL A 29 29.99 -14.61 -27.20
CA VAL A 29 28.82 -15.03 -26.40
C VAL A 29 28.89 -14.46 -24.98
N LEU A 30 30.09 -14.35 -24.41
CA LEU A 30 30.29 -13.75 -23.10
C LEU A 30 29.92 -12.26 -23.11
N GLY A 31 30.39 -11.51 -24.11
CA GLY A 31 30.02 -10.10 -24.31
C GLY A 31 28.52 -9.91 -24.45
N ALA A 32 27.87 -10.74 -25.28
CA ALA A 32 26.43 -10.74 -25.45
C ALA A 32 25.66 -10.96 -24.14
N ILE A 33 26.12 -11.88 -23.27
CA ILE A 33 25.53 -12.09 -21.95
C ILE A 33 25.66 -10.83 -21.09
N PHE A 34 26.85 -10.22 -21.05
CA PHE A 34 27.06 -8.99 -20.29
C PHE A 34 26.20 -7.83 -20.82
N THR A 35 26.11 -7.65 -22.14
CA THR A 35 25.23 -6.65 -22.76
C THR A 35 23.76 -6.88 -22.40
N PHE A 36 23.27 -8.11 -22.48
CA PHE A 36 21.90 -8.41 -22.08
C PHE A 36 21.65 -8.14 -20.58
N LEU A 37 22.57 -8.55 -19.70
CA LEU A 37 22.40 -8.36 -18.25
C LEU A 37 22.49 -6.89 -17.84
N LEU A 38 23.53 -6.19 -18.28
CA LEU A 38 23.80 -4.80 -17.89
C LEU A 38 22.84 -3.81 -18.58
N TYR A 39 22.50 -4.06 -19.84
CA TYR A 39 21.75 -3.10 -20.66
C TYR A 39 20.27 -3.49 -20.86
N GLY A 40 19.94 -4.79 -20.75
CA GLY A 40 18.56 -5.28 -20.81
C GLY A 40 17.97 -5.47 -19.41
N LEU A 41 18.52 -6.40 -18.64
CA LEU A 41 17.91 -6.86 -17.39
C LEU A 41 18.04 -5.85 -16.24
N ALA A 42 19.21 -5.24 -16.05
CA ALA A 42 19.45 -4.28 -14.98
C ALA A 42 18.53 -3.04 -15.02
N PRO A 43 18.35 -2.31 -16.14
CA PRO A 43 17.44 -1.17 -16.19
C PRO A 43 15.97 -1.58 -16.00
N VAL A 44 15.56 -2.74 -16.55
CA VAL A 44 14.20 -3.25 -16.33
C VAL A 44 13.98 -3.58 -14.85
N ALA A 45 14.94 -4.25 -14.21
CA ALA A 45 14.88 -4.56 -12.79
C ALA A 45 14.81 -3.28 -11.94
N LEU A 46 15.56 -2.25 -12.28
CA LEU A 46 15.53 -0.96 -11.59
C LEU A 46 14.15 -0.29 -11.69
N VAL A 47 13.57 -0.25 -12.89
CA VAL A 47 12.23 0.32 -13.13
C VAL A 47 11.18 -0.44 -12.32
N VAL A 48 11.19 -1.78 -12.36
CA VAL A 48 10.26 -2.62 -11.60
C VAL A 48 10.45 -2.45 -10.09
N TYR A 49 11.70 -2.40 -9.63
CA TYR A 49 12.03 -2.17 -8.23
C TYR A 49 11.50 -0.82 -7.73
N LEU A 50 11.70 0.25 -8.52
CA LEU A 50 11.23 1.59 -8.17
C LEU A 50 9.70 1.66 -8.16
N MET A 51 9.03 1.06 -9.17
CA MET A 51 7.56 1.03 -9.24
C MET A 51 6.92 0.11 -8.19
N GLY A 52 7.63 -0.89 -7.67
CA GLY A 52 7.14 -1.81 -6.64
C GLY A 52 7.02 -1.18 -5.24
N THR A 53 7.84 -0.16 -4.95
CA THR A 53 7.89 0.51 -3.64
C THR A 53 6.57 1.20 -3.24
N PRO A 54 5.89 2.00 -4.09
CA PRO A 54 4.56 2.52 -3.78
C PRO A 54 3.49 1.41 -3.71
N GLY A 55 3.66 0.32 -4.46
CA GLY A 55 2.76 -0.84 -4.41
C GLY A 55 2.75 -1.51 -3.04
N ARG A 56 3.92 -1.67 -2.43
CA ARG A 56 4.05 -2.24 -1.08
C ARG A 56 3.37 -1.36 -0.01
N ARG A 57 3.46 -0.03 -0.15
CA ARG A 57 2.73 0.93 0.72
C ARG A 57 1.21 0.86 0.53
N ARG A 58 0.74 0.68 -0.71
CA ARG A 58 -0.70 0.49 -0.98
C ARG A 58 -1.22 -0.81 -0.39
N ALA A 59 -0.47 -1.90 -0.52
CA ALA A 59 -0.83 -3.19 0.07
C ALA A 59 -0.94 -3.14 1.60
N ILE A 60 -0.07 -2.36 2.27
CA ILE A 60 -0.15 -2.14 3.73
C ILE A 60 -1.40 -1.32 4.09
N LYS A 61 -1.65 -0.20 3.40
CA LYS A 61 -2.85 0.62 3.64
C LYS A 61 -4.16 -0.12 3.42
N GLN A 62 -4.22 -1.02 2.43
CA GLN A 62 -5.40 -1.87 2.22
C GLN A 62 -5.65 -2.78 3.43
N ARG A 63 -4.60 -3.44 3.94
CA ARG A 63 -4.70 -4.27 5.15
C ARG A 63 -5.12 -3.48 6.38
N GLU A 64 -4.63 -2.24 6.52
CA GLU A 64 -5.03 -1.35 7.62
C GLU A 64 -6.51 -0.93 7.51
N ALA A 65 -6.98 -0.63 6.29
CA ALA A 65 -8.39 -0.30 6.05
C ALA A 65 -9.30 -1.51 6.37
N ASP A 66 -8.93 -2.70 5.91
CA ASP A 66 -9.68 -3.94 6.18
C ASP A 66 -9.74 -4.23 7.69
N ALA A 67 -8.64 -4.02 8.42
CA ALA A 67 -8.58 -4.17 9.87
C ALA A 67 -9.46 -3.14 10.60
N GLN A 68 -9.51 -1.89 10.12
CA GLN A 68 -10.39 -0.87 10.68
C GLN A 68 -11.87 -1.18 10.42
N GLU A 69 -12.22 -1.70 9.24
CA GLU A 69 -13.58 -2.14 8.93
C GLU A 69 -14.00 -3.33 9.80
N ALA A 70 -13.11 -4.31 9.99
CA ALA A 70 -13.36 -5.43 10.89
C ALA A 70 -13.57 -4.97 12.34
N ALA A 71 -12.76 -4.02 12.82
CA ALA A 71 -12.92 -3.43 14.15
C ALA A 71 -14.25 -2.66 14.29
N ARG A 72 -14.67 -1.92 13.26
CA ARG A 72 -15.98 -1.23 13.25
C ARG A 72 -17.14 -2.21 13.28
N ARG A 73 -17.07 -3.31 12.52
CA ARG A 73 -18.10 -4.36 12.55
C ARG A 73 -18.16 -5.04 13.91
N ALA A 74 -17.01 -5.37 14.50
CA ALA A 74 -16.94 -5.96 15.84
C ALA A 74 -17.50 -5.01 16.92
N ALA A 75 -17.22 -3.70 16.82
CA ALA A 75 -17.78 -2.70 17.72
C ALA A 75 -19.29 -2.52 17.54
N ALA A 76 -19.80 -2.56 16.31
CA ALA A 76 -21.24 -2.50 16.02
C ALA A 76 -21.98 -3.75 16.53
N GLU A 77 -21.39 -4.94 16.35
CA GLU A 77 -21.91 -6.18 16.91
C GLU A 77 -21.86 -6.21 18.44
N ALA A 78 -20.81 -5.65 19.05
CA ALA A 78 -20.71 -5.50 20.49
C ALA A 78 -21.80 -4.55 21.01
N ALA A 79 -21.99 -3.38 20.38
CA ALA A 79 -23.04 -2.43 20.72
C ALA A 79 -24.45 -3.02 20.56
N ALA A 80 -24.67 -3.88 19.56
CA ALA A 80 -25.94 -4.60 19.37
C ALA A 80 -26.18 -5.72 20.39
N LYS A 81 -25.12 -6.22 21.05
CA LYS A 81 -25.18 -7.27 22.09
C LYS A 81 -25.18 -6.71 23.52
N VAL A 82 -25.02 -5.40 23.71
CA VAL A 82 -25.13 -4.77 25.03
C VAL A 82 -26.59 -4.86 25.50
N PRO A 83 -26.88 -5.58 26.61
CA PRO A 83 -28.20 -5.54 27.24
C PRO A 83 -28.47 -4.15 27.79
N GLU A 84 -29.72 -3.67 27.79
CA GLU A 84 -30.11 -2.36 28.36
C GLU A 84 -29.69 -2.16 29.84
N ASP A 85 -29.33 -3.23 30.55
CA ASP A 85 -28.92 -3.23 31.96
C ASP A 85 -27.43 -3.60 32.17
N SER A 86 -26.56 -3.37 31.18
CA SER A 86 -25.13 -3.37 31.47
C SER A 86 -24.83 -2.11 32.29
N GLY A 87 -24.45 -2.23 33.56
CA GLY A 87 -24.12 -1.14 34.48
C GLY A 87 -22.93 -0.24 34.08
N LEU A 88 -22.78 0.07 32.79
CA LEU A 88 -21.97 1.15 32.28
C LEU A 88 -22.64 2.50 32.60
N PRO A 89 -21.87 3.55 32.91
CA PRO A 89 -22.42 4.89 33.08
C PRO A 89 -23.18 5.31 31.82
N ASP A 90 -24.38 5.86 31.99
CA ASP A 90 -25.15 6.42 30.88
C ASP A 90 -24.33 7.54 30.21
N GLN A 91 -23.98 7.32 28.94
CA GLN A 91 -23.22 8.25 28.11
C GLN A 91 -24.12 8.92 27.07
N ARG A 92 -25.44 8.76 27.17
CA ARG A 92 -26.36 9.60 26.38
C ARG A 92 -26.26 11.03 26.88
N GLY A 93 -26.26 11.97 25.93
CA GLY A 93 -26.19 13.39 26.23
C GLY A 93 -27.41 13.84 27.03
N GLU A 94 -27.22 13.99 28.34
CA GLU A 94 -28.18 14.64 29.23
C GLU A 94 -28.39 16.09 28.80
N ALA A 95 -29.64 16.55 28.90
CA ALA A 95 -29.98 17.93 28.60
C ALA A 95 -29.19 18.87 29.54
N PRO A 96 -28.68 20.02 29.05
CA PRO A 96 -27.92 20.93 29.88
C PRO A 96 -28.74 21.35 31.10
N ALA A 97 -28.20 21.09 32.30
CA ALA A 97 -28.85 21.47 33.54
C ALA A 97 -28.94 22.99 33.69
N ASP A 98 -29.94 23.44 34.43
CA ASP A 98 -30.24 24.86 34.60
C ASP A 98 -29.08 25.61 35.30
N ALA A 99 -28.81 26.84 34.85
CA ALA A 99 -27.68 27.61 35.35
C ALA A 99 -27.90 28.07 36.80
N VAL A 100 -27.04 27.64 37.72
CA VAL A 100 -27.12 28.02 39.14
C VAL A 100 -26.47 29.39 39.36
N ALA A 101 -27.20 30.32 39.97
CA ALA A 101 -26.71 31.65 40.30
C ALA A 101 -25.62 31.60 41.40
N PRO A 102 -24.53 32.39 41.27
CA PRO A 102 -23.44 32.37 42.24
C PRO A 102 -23.85 32.98 43.58
N VAL A 103 -23.74 32.19 44.66
CA VAL A 103 -23.97 32.65 46.05
C VAL A 103 -22.75 33.42 46.53
N ARG A 104 -22.89 34.73 46.72
CA ARG A 104 -21.89 35.55 47.41
C ARG A 104 -21.95 35.22 48.90
N LYS A 105 -20.88 34.61 49.44
CA LYS A 105 -20.71 34.43 50.88
C LYS A 105 -20.48 35.82 51.49
N GLU A 106 -21.32 36.21 52.43
CA GLU A 106 -21.14 37.44 53.22
C GLU A 106 -19.96 37.25 54.17
N THR A 107 -19.06 38.23 54.15
CA THR A 107 -17.87 38.33 55.03
C THR A 107 -18.22 39.14 56.26
#